data_AF-A0A0F4LRH9-F1
#
_entry.id   AF-A0A0F4LRH9-F1
#
_cell.length_a   1.000
_cell.length_b   1.000
_cell.length_c   1.000
_cell.angle_alpha   90.00
_cell.angle_beta   90.00
_cell.angle_gamma   90.00
#
_symmetry.space_group_name_H-M   'P 1'
#
loop_
_entity.id
_entity.type
_entity.pdbx_description
1 polymer ?
#
loop_
_entity_poly.entity_id
_entity_poly.type
_entity_poly.pdbx_seq_one_letter_code
_entity_poly.pdbx_strand_id
1 'polypeptide(L)'
;MEYREDVRVFLMYDLGTFAARSGQHKAELVKGPRDRFKGIKTNNRIEYAKNITTCAVKAINACSDKSRKILTGVYILDKTNREVMKEVGYKNSRYWDLKHIAIDEFMDNFAKVQKEMNLKPSFKLIK
;
A
#
# COMPACT_ATOMS: atom_id res chain seq x y z
N MET A 1 18.42 -4.44 1.28
CA MET A 1 17.80 -5.20 0.17
C MET A 1 16.59 -5.99 0.69
N GLU A 2 16.71 -6.62 1.85
CA GLU A 2 15.67 -7.38 2.57
C GLU A 2 14.37 -6.60 2.81
N TYR A 3 14.45 -5.36 3.34
CA TYR A 3 13.25 -4.57 3.64
C TYR A 3 12.34 -4.27 2.43
N ARG A 4 12.91 -4.09 1.23
CA ARG A 4 12.12 -3.79 0.01
C ARG A 4 11.32 -5.02 -0.41
N GLU A 5 11.83 -6.21 -0.12
CA GLU A 5 11.11 -7.45 -0.35
C GLU A 5 9.98 -7.61 0.67
N ASP A 6 10.20 -7.27 1.94
CA ASP A 6 9.12 -7.26 2.95
C ASP A 6 7.96 -6.34 2.55
N VAL A 7 8.27 -5.14 2.05
CA VAL A 7 7.24 -4.20 1.58
C VAL A 7 6.50 -4.75 0.36
N ARG A 8 7.21 -5.40 -0.57
CA ARG A 8 6.59 -6.03 -1.73
C ARG A 8 5.66 -7.15 -1.32
N VAL A 9 6.11 -8.03 -0.42
CA VAL A 9 5.30 -9.12 0.13
C VAL A 9 4.06 -8.56 0.81
N PHE A 10 4.23 -7.53 1.65
CA PHE A 10 3.11 -6.87 2.30
C PHE A 10 2.10 -6.30 1.29
N LEU A 11 2.56 -5.51 0.33
CA LEU A 11 1.68 -4.87 -0.66
C LEU A 11 0.99 -5.90 -1.58
N MET A 12 1.69 -6.97 -1.94
CA MET A 12 1.21 -7.97 -2.88
C MET A 12 0.23 -8.95 -2.22
N TYR A 13 0.54 -9.44 -1.02
CA TYR A 13 -0.18 -10.55 -0.38
C TYR A 13 -0.94 -10.12 0.87
N ASP A 14 -0.27 -9.47 1.83
CA ASP A 14 -0.88 -9.17 3.13
C ASP A 14 -1.94 -8.09 3.05
N LEU A 15 -1.70 -7.04 2.25
CA LEU A 15 -2.63 -5.93 2.08
C LEU A 15 -3.97 -6.41 1.50
N GLY A 16 -3.95 -7.37 0.58
CA GLY A 16 -5.17 -8.00 0.07
C GLY A 16 -5.94 -8.74 1.17
N THR A 17 -5.22 -9.44 2.05
CA THR A 17 -5.80 -10.14 3.21
C THR A 17 -6.40 -9.16 4.22
N PHE A 18 -5.71 -8.06 4.53
CA PHE A 18 -6.23 -7.02 5.42
C PHE A 18 -7.43 -6.30 4.82
N ALA A 19 -7.39 -5.98 3.52
CA ALA A 19 -8.51 -5.40 2.80
C ALA A 19 -9.74 -6.32 2.88
N ALA A 20 -9.59 -7.62 2.57
CA ALA A 20 -10.69 -8.58 2.64
C ALA A 20 -11.26 -8.70 4.06
N ARG A 21 -10.39 -8.77 5.09
CA ARG A 21 -10.80 -8.79 6.50
C ARG A 21 -11.49 -7.49 6.95
N SER A 22 -11.18 -6.38 6.30
CA SER A 22 -11.85 -5.09 6.51
C SER A 22 -13.19 -4.96 5.78
N GLY A 23 -13.55 -5.95 4.95
CA GLY A 23 -14.74 -5.93 4.10
C GLY A 23 -14.56 -5.13 2.80
N GLN A 24 -13.33 -4.95 2.33
CA GLN A 24 -13.00 -4.23 1.10
C GLN A 24 -12.29 -5.16 0.11
N HIS A 25 -12.56 -4.98 -1.19
CA HIS A 25 -11.75 -5.64 -2.21
C HIS A 25 -10.49 -4.82 -2.50
N LYS A 26 -9.35 -5.48 -2.73
CA LYS A 26 -8.04 -4.82 -2.97
C LYS A 26 -8.11 -3.77 -4.07
N ALA A 27 -8.78 -4.06 -5.19
CA ALA A 27 -8.99 -3.13 -6.29
C ALA A 27 -9.84 -1.89 -5.93
N GLU A 28 -10.62 -1.92 -4.85
CA GLU A 28 -11.39 -0.75 -4.39
C GLU A 28 -10.54 0.27 -3.65
N LEU A 29 -9.35 -0.14 -3.16
CA LEU A 29 -8.43 0.73 -2.42
C LEU A 29 -7.95 1.93 -3.25
N VAL A 30 -7.97 1.80 -4.58
CA VAL A 30 -7.63 2.88 -5.52
C VAL A 30 -8.57 4.08 -5.41
N LYS A 31 -9.81 3.85 -4.96
CA LYS A 31 -10.82 4.91 -4.76
C LYS A 31 -10.68 5.61 -3.40
N GLY A 32 -9.65 5.28 -2.63
CA GLY A 32 -9.45 5.77 -1.27
C GLY A 32 -10.13 4.89 -0.21
N PRO A 33 -9.85 5.14 1.08
CA PRO A 33 -10.45 4.37 2.16
C PRO A 33 -11.96 4.67 2.20
N ARG A 34 -12.78 3.64 2.05
CA ARG A 34 -14.23 3.77 2.22
C ARG A 34 -14.56 3.84 3.70
N ASP A 35 -14.93 5.02 4.20
CA ASP A 35 -15.53 5.25 5.52
C ASP A 35 -16.95 4.65 5.61
N ARG A 36 -17.10 3.34 5.34
CA ARG A 36 -18.42 2.68 5.34
C ARG A 36 -18.85 2.13 6.69
N PHE A 37 -18.09 2.32 7.76
CA PHE A 37 -18.39 1.67 9.02
C PHE A 37 -19.13 2.59 10.00
N LYS A 38 -20.47 2.49 10.01
CA LYS A 38 -21.30 2.89 11.14
C LYS A 38 -21.03 1.90 12.29
N GLY A 39 -20.61 2.42 13.44
CA GLY A 39 -20.10 1.69 14.59
C GLY A 39 -20.88 0.43 14.98
N ILE A 40 -20.32 -0.73 14.67
CA ILE A 40 -20.63 -1.99 15.34
C ILE A 40 -19.36 -2.37 16.11
N LYS A 41 -19.47 -2.71 17.39
CA LYS A 41 -18.34 -3.28 18.16
C LYS A 41 -17.77 -4.47 17.39
N THR A 42 -16.55 -4.37 16.89
CA THR A 42 -15.88 -5.47 16.18
C THR A 42 -14.70 -5.97 16.99
N ASN A 43 -14.47 -7.28 16.97
CA ASN A 43 -13.29 -7.90 17.54
C ASN A 43 -12.02 -7.18 17.05
N ASN A 44 -11.05 -6.92 17.95
CA ASN A 44 -9.83 -6.12 17.70
C ASN A 44 -9.13 -6.40 16.35
N ARG A 45 -9.25 -7.61 15.79
CA ARG A 45 -8.64 -8.01 14.51
C ARG A 45 -9.25 -7.33 13.28
N ILE A 46 -10.56 -7.08 13.25
CA ILE A 46 -11.24 -6.43 12.12
C ILE A 46 -10.87 -4.94 12.09
N GLU A 47 -10.92 -4.30 13.26
CA GLU A 47 -10.52 -2.91 13.43
C GLU A 47 -9.03 -2.72 13.11
N TYR A 48 -8.17 -3.64 13.55
CA TYR A 48 -6.77 -3.65 13.17
C TYR A 48 -6.58 -3.76 11.65
N ALA A 49 -7.28 -4.67 10.98
CA ALA A 49 -7.21 -4.83 9.53
C ALA A 49 -7.67 -3.57 8.79
N LYS A 50 -8.72 -2.90 9.27
CA LYS A 50 -9.17 -1.60 8.74
C LYS A 50 -8.09 -0.54 8.91
N ASN A 51 -7.52 -0.42 10.10
CA ASN A 51 -6.51 0.58 10.41
C ASN A 51 -5.26 0.42 9.54
N ILE A 52 -4.76 -0.81 9.38
CA ILE A 52 -3.62 -1.10 8.51
C ILE A 52 -3.96 -0.82 7.03
N THR A 53 -5.14 -1.21 6.57
CA THR A 53 -5.59 -0.94 5.19
C THR A 53 -5.69 0.56 4.93
N THR A 54 -6.32 1.31 5.83
CA THR A 54 -6.43 2.78 5.76
C THR A 54 -5.06 3.44 5.78
N CYS A 55 -4.16 2.97 6.65
CA CYS A 55 -2.79 3.47 6.73
C CYS A 55 -2.05 3.26 5.39
N ALA A 56 -2.14 2.07 4.81
CA ALA A 56 -1.52 1.75 3.52
C ALA A 56 -2.06 2.63 2.39
N VAL A 57 -3.38 2.82 2.32
CA VAL A 57 -4.00 3.67 1.30
C VAL A 57 -3.59 5.13 1.46
N LYS A 58 -3.60 5.66 2.69
CA LYS A 58 -3.12 7.02 2.98
C LYS A 58 -1.65 7.19 2.59
N ALA A 59 -0.80 6.21 2.89
CA ALA A 59 0.61 6.24 2.54
C ALA A 59 0.84 6.24 1.01
N ILE A 60 0.12 5.39 0.26
CA ILE A 60 0.16 5.37 -1.21
C ILE A 60 -0.30 6.72 -1.78
N ASN A 61 -1.34 7.33 -1.19
CA ASN A 61 -1.88 8.61 -1.62
C ASN A 61 -0.96 9.81 -1.31
N ALA A 62 -0.08 9.68 -0.32
CA ALA A 62 0.92 10.68 0.03
C ALA A 62 2.20 10.58 -0.84
N CYS A 63 2.37 9.50 -1.61
CA CYS A 63 3.49 9.35 -2.54
C CYS A 63 3.34 10.30 -3.74
N SER A 64 4.45 10.53 -4.45
CA SER A 64 4.41 11.29 -5.70
C SER A 64 3.49 10.63 -6.74
N ASP A 65 2.98 11.39 -7.71
CA ASP A 65 2.07 10.88 -8.75
C ASP A 65 2.61 9.64 -9.46
N LYS A 66 3.92 9.64 -9.74
CA LYS A 66 4.60 8.52 -10.41
C LYS A 66 4.68 7.31 -9.50
N SER A 67 5.13 7.48 -8.27
CA SER A 67 5.19 6.39 -7.28
C SER A 67 3.82 5.79 -7.03
N ARG A 68 2.80 6.64 -6.84
CA ARG A 68 1.41 6.21 -6.67
C ARG A 68 0.91 5.39 -7.84
N LYS A 69 1.15 5.82 -9.09
CA LYS A 69 0.79 5.05 -10.30
C LYS A 69 1.47 3.69 -10.32
N ILE A 70 2.77 3.63 -10.00
CA ILE A 70 3.52 2.37 -9.96
C ILE A 70 2.97 1.44 -8.88
N LEU A 71 2.82 1.94 -7.65
CA LEU A 71 2.36 1.15 -6.51
C LEU A 71 0.95 0.61 -6.74
N THR A 72 0.05 1.48 -7.21
CA THR A 72 -1.34 1.11 -7.50
C THR A 72 -1.42 0.12 -8.65
N GLY A 73 -0.73 0.40 -9.76
CA GLY A 73 -0.77 -0.46 -10.94
C GLY A 73 -0.23 -1.85 -10.65
N VAL A 74 0.97 -1.94 -10.08
CA VAL A 74 1.65 -3.23 -9.86
C VAL A 74 1.06 -3.98 -8.68
N TYR A 75 0.83 -3.31 -7.54
CA TYR A 75 0.53 -4.01 -6.30
C TYR A 75 -0.92 -3.96 -5.88
N ILE A 76 -1.78 -3.10 -6.44
CA ILE A 76 -3.20 -3.03 -6.07
C ILE A 76 -4.10 -3.59 -7.18
N LEU A 77 -3.76 -3.29 -8.43
CA LEU A 77 -4.48 -3.73 -9.62
C LEU A 77 -3.84 -4.96 -10.29
N ASP A 78 -2.75 -5.48 -9.71
CA ASP A 78 -2.01 -6.65 -10.18
C ASP A 78 -1.62 -6.59 -11.68
N LYS A 79 -1.40 -5.38 -12.21
CA LYS A 79 -0.88 -5.18 -13.57
C LYS A 79 0.57 -5.65 -13.65
N THR A 80 0.96 -6.13 -14.82
CA THR A 80 2.36 -6.46 -15.07
C THR A 80 3.21 -5.19 -15.05
N ASN A 81 4.48 -5.34 -14.63
CA ASN A 81 5.46 -4.24 -14.71
C ASN A 81 5.54 -3.65 -16.12
N ARG A 82 5.36 -4.48 -17.16
CA ARG A 82 5.39 -4.04 -18.57
C ARG A 82 4.22 -3.12 -18.91
N GLU A 83 3.02 -3.39 -18.43
CA GLU A 83 1.85 -2.53 -18.64
C GLU A 83 2.04 -1.19 -17.93
N VAL A 84 2.41 -1.23 -16.64
CA VAL A 84 2.64 -0.01 -15.85
C VAL A 84 3.78 0.81 -16.43
N MET A 85 4.85 0.18 -16.89
CA MET A 85 5.98 0.84 -17.56
C MET A 85 5.54 1.64 -18.78
N LYS A 86 4.62 1.09 -19.60
CA LYS A 86 4.03 1.82 -20.73
C LYS A 86 3.20 3.02 -20.26
N GLU A 87 2.41 2.85 -19.21
CA GLU A 87 1.57 3.93 -18.64
C GLU A 87 2.39 5.08 -18.03
N VAL A 88 3.56 4.79 -17.45
CA VAL A 88 4.44 5.83 -16.90
C VAL A 88 5.41 6.43 -17.92
N GLY A 89 5.56 5.81 -19.10
CA GLY A 89 6.35 6.35 -20.21
C GLY A 89 7.88 6.20 -20.08
N TYR A 90 8.37 5.15 -19.42
CA TYR A 90 9.82 4.95 -19.18
C TYR A 90 10.39 3.69 -19.82
N LYS A 91 11.69 3.72 -20.15
CA LYS A 91 12.47 2.55 -20.56
C LYS A 91 12.73 1.62 -19.36
N ASN A 92 13.02 0.34 -19.66
CA ASN A 92 13.12 -0.76 -18.68
C ASN A 92 14.03 -0.45 -17.48
N SER A 93 15.28 -0.01 -17.69
CA SER A 93 16.21 0.32 -16.60
C SER A 93 15.67 1.43 -15.68
N ARG A 94 15.20 2.53 -16.27
CA ARG A 94 14.67 3.67 -15.53
C ARG A 94 13.39 3.34 -14.75
N TYR A 95 12.59 2.40 -15.27
CA TYR A 95 11.39 1.93 -14.59
C TYR A 95 11.71 1.21 -13.27
N TRP A 96 12.75 0.38 -13.22
CA TRP A 96 13.13 -0.32 -11.99
C TRP A 96 13.62 0.65 -10.91
N ASP A 97 14.39 1.67 -11.28
CA ASP A 97 14.79 2.74 -10.36
C ASP A 97 13.56 3.45 -9.77
N LEU A 98 12.60 3.82 -10.63
CA LEU A 98 11.36 4.47 -10.20
C LEU A 98 10.51 3.57 -9.31
N LYS A 99 10.50 2.26 -9.57
CA LYS A 99 9.82 1.29 -8.71
C LYS A 99 10.48 1.19 -7.33
N HIS A 100 11.81 1.27 -7.25
CA HIS A 100 12.51 1.34 -5.97
C HIS A 100 12.20 2.63 -5.21
N ILE A 101 12.24 3.77 -5.89
CA ILE A 101 11.84 5.07 -5.32
C ILE A 101 10.40 5.01 -4.80
N ALA A 102 9.48 4.39 -5.54
CA ALA A 102 8.09 4.26 -5.12
C ALA A 102 7.92 3.43 -3.84
N ILE A 103 8.70 2.35 -3.68
CA ILE A 103 8.71 1.53 -2.46
C ILE A 103 9.26 2.33 -1.27
N ASP A 104 10.36 3.06 -1.49
CA ASP A 104 10.98 3.86 -0.44
C ASP A 104 10.06 5.03 0.00
N GLU A 105 9.43 5.74 -0.95
CA GLU A 105 8.43 6.78 -0.66
C GLU A 105 7.22 6.21 0.10
N PHE A 106 6.75 5.02 -0.29
CA PHE A 106 5.66 4.36 0.42
C PHE A 106 6.05 4.08 1.87
N MET A 107 7.25 3.56 2.11
CA MET A 107 7.71 3.26 3.47
C MET A 107 7.77 4.48 4.37
N ASP A 108 8.38 5.56 3.89
CA ASP A 108 8.50 6.78 4.68
C ASP A 108 7.11 7.35 5.02
N ASN A 109 6.21 7.35 4.03
CA ASN A 109 4.82 7.79 4.24
C ASN A 109 4.04 6.84 5.16
N PHE A 110 4.24 5.51 5.04
CA PHE A 110 3.57 4.53 5.88
C PHE A 110 4.00 4.67 7.33
N ALA A 111 5.30 4.79 7.59
CA ALA A 111 5.82 5.02 8.94
C ALA A 111 5.29 6.33 9.55
N LYS A 112 5.17 7.39 8.75
CA LYS A 112 4.58 8.66 9.18
C LYS A 112 3.10 8.51 9.54
N VAL A 113 2.29 7.95 8.64
CA VAL A 113 0.84 7.76 8.87
C VAL A 113 0.58 6.79 10.03
N GLN A 114 1.39 5.74 10.19
CA GLN A 114 1.30 4.82 11.33
C GLN A 114 1.44 5.56 12.67
N LYS A 115 2.42 6.47 12.77
CA LYS A 115 2.63 7.30 13.98
C LYS A 115 1.44 8.23 14.22
N GLU A 116 0.95 8.90 13.18
CA GLU A 116 -0.22 9.80 13.27
C GLU A 116 -1.49 9.06 13.72
N MET A 117 -1.66 7.81 13.29
CA MET A 117 -2.80 6.96 13.66
C MET A 117 -2.58 6.18 14.97
N ASN A 118 -1.44 6.33 15.64
CA ASN A 118 -1.04 5.58 16.84
C ASN A 118 -1.15 4.05 16.67
N LEU A 119 -0.74 3.54 15.51
CA LEU A 119 -0.82 2.11 15.18
C LEU A 119 0.49 1.39 15.51
N LYS A 120 0.39 0.27 16.23
CA LYS A 120 1.51 -0.67 16.35
C LYS A 120 1.76 -1.35 14.98
N PRO A 121 3.01 -1.40 14.51
CA PRO A 121 3.32 -1.90 13.16
C PRO A 121 2.94 -3.37 12.98
N SER A 122 2.32 -3.70 11.84
CA SER A 122 1.99 -5.07 11.42
C SER A 122 3.21 -5.89 11.01
N PHE A 123 4.25 -5.21 10.56
CA PHE A 123 5.56 -5.75 10.24
C PHE A 123 6.59 -4.66 10.57
N LYS A 124 7.74 -5.05 11.13
CA LYS A 124 8.78 -4.08 11.53
C LYS A 124 9.48 -3.60 10.28
N LEU A 125 9.32 -2.32 9.93
CA LEU A 125 10.17 -1.67 8.95
C LEU A 125 11.56 -1.50 9.58
N ILE A 126 12.49 -2.40 9.21
CA ILE A 126 13.90 -2.28 9.58
C ILE A 126 14.50 -1.20 8.67
N LYS A 127 15.07 -0.15 9.28
CA LYS A 127 15.95 0.81 8.59
C LYS A 127 17.40 0.33 8.72
#